data_AF-A0A0K2UXF2-F1
#
_entry.id   AF-A0A0K2UXF2-F1
#
_cell.length_a   1.000
_cell.length_b   1.000
_cell.length_c   1.000
_cell.angle_alpha   90.00
_cell.angle_beta   90.00
_cell.angle_gamma   90.00
#
_symmetry.space_group_name_H-M   'P 1'
#
loop_
_entity.id
_entity.type
_entity.pdbx_description
1 polymer ?
#
loop_
_entity_poly.entity_id
_entity_poly.type
_entity_poly.pdbx_seq_one_letter_code
_entity_poly.pdbx_strand_id
1 'polypeptide(L)'
;LGEFEFDSPYWDDISDEAKAFIRQLMCVDVDKRLSCSEALEHAWITGAKNDKDIHASVSEQLKKNFAKSRWRQAYNAIAVSRQMKKMVLNSGATTTDNKDNSPGPEKSAAEEFF
;
A
#
# COMPACT_ATOMS: atom_id res chain seq x y z
N LEU A 1 21.01 -5.01 -5.90
CA LEU A 1 20.35 -6.33 -5.87
C LEU A 1 19.05 -6.17 -5.11
N GLY A 2 17.93 -6.66 -5.65
CA GLY A 2 16.67 -6.72 -4.93
C GLY A 2 16.72 -7.91 -3.98
N GLU A 3 17.40 -7.74 -2.85
CA GLU A 3 17.55 -8.80 -1.85
C GLU A 3 16.25 -8.93 -1.06
N PHE A 4 15.79 -10.17 -0.92
CA PHE A 4 14.65 -10.52 -0.08
C PHE A 4 14.96 -11.83 0.63
N GLU A 5 14.46 -11.95 1.86
CA GLU A 5 14.66 -13.12 2.70
C GLU A 5 13.31 -13.69 3.14
N PHE A 6 13.31 -14.98 3.48
CA PHE A 6 12.14 -15.70 3.95
C PHE A 6 12.17 -15.78 5.47
N ASP A 7 11.67 -14.73 6.13
CA ASP A 7 11.80 -14.56 7.57
C ASP A 7 10.99 -15.59 8.39
N SER A 8 11.65 -16.17 9.40
CA SER A 8 10.98 -16.91 10.48
C SER A 8 10.19 -15.92 11.36
N PRO A 9 9.01 -16.31 11.88
CA PRO A 9 8.39 -17.64 11.82
C PRO A 9 7.47 -17.85 10.60
N TYR A 10 7.28 -16.85 9.76
CA TYR A 10 6.19 -16.83 8.78
C TYR A 10 6.40 -17.79 7.61
N TRP A 11 7.66 -18.09 7.28
CA TRP A 11 8.04 -18.92 6.15
C TRP A 11 8.50 -20.33 6.53
N ASP A 12 8.52 -20.68 7.82
CA ASP A 12 9.05 -21.96 8.30
C ASP A 12 8.19 -23.16 7.86
N ASP A 13 6.88 -22.94 7.74
CA ASP A 13 5.93 -23.97 7.28
C ASP A 13 5.75 -24.03 5.75
N ILE A 14 6.44 -23.17 5.01
CA ILE A 14 6.39 -23.12 3.55
C ILE A 14 7.48 -24.03 2.98
N SER A 15 7.14 -24.89 2.01
CA SER A 15 8.13 -25.80 1.43
C SER A 15 9.20 -25.08 0.61
N ASP A 16 10.34 -25.75 0.50
CA ASP A 16 11.49 -25.23 -0.21
C ASP A 16 11.25 -25.13 -1.72
N GLU A 17 10.39 -25.97 -2.31
CA GLU A 17 9.97 -25.86 -3.71
C GLU A 17 9.21 -24.56 -3.98
N ALA A 18 8.33 -24.16 -3.05
CA ALA A 18 7.60 -22.90 -3.15
C ALA A 18 8.56 -21.70 -3.05
N LYS A 19 9.50 -21.76 -2.09
CA LYS A 19 10.53 -20.72 -1.91
C LYS A 19 11.44 -20.63 -3.14
N ALA A 20 11.83 -21.76 -3.73
CA ALA A 20 12.65 -21.81 -4.94
C ALA A 20 11.91 -21.18 -6.13
N PHE A 21 10.62 -21.49 -6.29
CA PHE A 21 9.78 -20.90 -7.33
C PHE A 21 9.72 -19.37 -7.24
N ILE A 22 9.48 -18.84 -6.04
CA ILE A 22 9.42 -17.39 -5.81
C ILE A 22 10.76 -16.71 -6.14
N ARG A 23 11.90 -17.33 -5.82
CA ARG A 23 13.24 -16.82 -6.19
C ARG A 23 13.44 -16.71 -7.69
N GLN A 24 12.93 -17.66 -8.46
CA GLN A 24 13.04 -17.64 -9.93
C GLN A 24 12.13 -16.57 -10.57
N LEU A 25 10.98 -16.27 -9.95
CA LEU A 25 10.09 -15.19 -10.40
C LEU A 25 10.58 -13.80 -10.01
N MET A 26 11.10 -13.64 -8.79
CA MET A 26 11.63 -12.39 -8.25
C MET A 26 13.09 -12.13 -8.66
N CYS A 27 13.45 -12.51 -9.89
CA CYS A 27 14.76 -12.21 -10.46
C CYS A 27 14.81 -10.78 -11.00
N VAL A 28 15.84 -10.02 -10.62
CA VAL A 28 16.08 -8.65 -11.13
C VAL A 28 16.42 -8.68 -12.63
N ASP A 29 17.19 -9.68 -13.04
CA ASP A 29 17.58 -9.92 -14.42
C ASP A 29 16.40 -10.50 -15.20
N VAL A 30 15.91 -9.76 -16.20
CA VAL A 30 14.71 -10.14 -16.96
C VAL A 30 14.97 -11.37 -17.83
N ASP A 31 16.19 -11.51 -18.37
CA ASP A 31 16.55 -12.62 -19.24
C ASP A 31 16.67 -13.94 -18.49
N LYS A 32 16.88 -13.87 -17.17
CA LYS A 32 16.94 -15.03 -16.26
C LYS A 32 15.64 -15.25 -15.49
N ARG A 33 14.66 -14.36 -15.63
CA ARG A 33 13.38 -14.48 -14.96
C ARG A 33 12.58 -15.58 -15.63
N LEU A 34 12.02 -16.45 -14.80
CA LEU A 34 11.16 -17.54 -15.27
C LEU A 34 10.02 -16.99 -16.13
N SER A 35 9.88 -17.50 -17.36
CA SER A 35 8.77 -17.13 -18.22
C SER A 35 7.46 -17.75 -17.72
N CYS A 36 6.32 -17.23 -18.17
CA CYS A 36 5.02 -17.75 -17.73
C CYS A 36 4.80 -19.22 -18.12
N SER A 37 5.26 -19.62 -19.31
CA SER A 37 5.20 -21.00 -19.77
C SER A 37 6.04 -21.94 -18.90
N GLU A 38 7.27 -21.57 -18.59
CA GLU A 38 8.15 -22.35 -17.69
C GLU A 38 7.61 -22.39 -16.26
N ALA A 39 7.01 -21.29 -15.80
CA ALA A 39 6.41 -21.21 -14.47
C ALA A 39 5.24 -22.17 -14.30
N LEU A 40 4.44 -22.38 -15.36
CA LEU A 40 3.32 -23.33 -15.34
C LEU A 40 3.78 -24.78 -15.24
N GLU A 41 4.98 -25.10 -15.72
CA GLU A 41 5.55 -26.44 -15.67
C GLU A 41 6.30 -26.74 -14.36
N HIS A 42 6.57 -25.73 -13.55
CA HIS A 42 7.32 -25.87 -12.31
C HIS A 42 6.62 -26.83 -11.33
N ALA A 43 7.39 -27.70 -10.66
CA ALA A 43 6.87 -28.76 -9.78
C ALA A 43 5.91 -28.24 -8.69
N TRP A 44 6.15 -27.02 -8.20
CA TRP A 44 5.27 -26.37 -7.23
C TRP A 44 3.85 -26.10 -7.76
N ILE A 45 3.72 -25.79 -9.06
CA ILE A 45 2.44 -25.54 -9.72
C ILE A 45 1.81 -26.85 -10.22
N THR A 46 2.62 -27.78 -10.75
CA THR A 46 2.11 -29.00 -11.40
C THR A 46 1.75 -30.13 -10.44
N GLY A 47 2.19 -30.09 -9.17
CA GLY A 47 1.79 -31.17 -8.26
C GLY A 47 2.46 -31.27 -6.90
N ALA A 48 3.31 -30.31 -6.48
CA ALA A 48 3.86 -30.33 -5.13
C ALA A 48 2.75 -30.00 -4.11
N LYS A 49 2.04 -31.03 -3.64
CA LYS A 49 1.11 -30.90 -2.53
C LYS A 49 1.91 -30.73 -1.24
N ASN A 50 1.83 -29.55 -0.65
CA ASN A 50 2.14 -29.39 0.76
C ASN A 50 0.95 -29.89 1.58
N ASP A 51 1.22 -30.80 2.52
CA ASP A 51 0.20 -31.42 3.38
C ASP A 51 -0.12 -30.55 4.62
N LYS A 52 0.53 -29.39 4.74
CA LYS A 52 0.36 -28.46 5.87
C LYS A 52 -0.70 -27.39 5.55
N ASP A 53 -1.74 -27.31 6.38
CA ASP A 53 -2.71 -26.21 6.34
C ASP A 53 -2.16 -24.96 7.05
N ILE A 54 -1.76 -23.97 6.26
CA ILE A 54 -1.25 -22.67 6.72
C ILE A 54 -2.31 -21.56 6.60
N HIS A 55 -3.57 -21.89 6.27
CA HIS A 55 -4.58 -20.90 5.89
C HIS A 55 -4.86 -19.89 7.02
N ALA A 56 -4.83 -20.34 8.27
CA ALA A 56 -5.08 -19.46 9.42
C ALA A 56 -4.05 -18.32 9.52
N SER A 57 -2.75 -18.65 9.50
CA SER A 57 -1.67 -17.66 9.63
C SER A 57 -1.59 -16.73 8.42
N VAL A 58 -1.75 -17.28 7.20
CA VAL A 58 -1.71 -16.50 5.95
C VAL A 58 -2.89 -15.54 5.86
N SER A 59 -4.11 -16.00 6.19
CA SER A 59 -5.31 -15.16 6.09
C SER A 59 -5.29 -13.98 7.07
N GLU A 60 -4.71 -14.16 8.27
CA GLU A 60 -4.53 -13.09 9.24
C GLU A 60 -3.54 -12.02 8.73
N GLN A 61 -2.38 -12.46 8.23
CA GLN A 61 -1.39 -11.56 7.65
C GLN A 61 -1.93 -10.81 6.44
N LEU A 62 -2.72 -11.48 5.59
CA LEU A 62 -3.34 -10.87 4.43
C LEU A 62 -4.31 -9.75 4.84
N LYS A 63 -5.18 -9.99 5.84
CA LYS A 63 -6.08 -8.96 6.41
C LYS A 63 -5.31 -7.76 6.97
N LYS A 64 -4.24 -8.01 7.73
CA LYS A 64 -3.37 -6.96 8.30
C LYS A 64 -2.72 -6.12 7.21
N ASN A 65 -2.18 -6.75 6.17
CA ASN A 65 -1.55 -6.05 5.05
C ASN A 65 -2.56 -5.22 4.23
N PHE A 66 -3.74 -5.75 3.96
CA PHE A 66 -4.79 -4.98 3.29
C PHE A 66 -5.27 -3.78 4.12
N ALA A 67 -5.41 -3.94 5.44
CA ALA A 67 -5.73 -2.83 6.33
C ALA A 67 -4.63 -1.74 6.29
N LYS A 68 -3.35 -2.14 6.34
CA LYS A 68 -2.21 -1.22 6.22
C LYS A 68 -2.19 -0.48 4.88
N SER A 69 -2.47 -1.18 3.78
CA SER A 69 -2.56 -0.58 2.44
C SER A 69 -3.70 0.44 2.35
N ARG A 70 -4.91 0.09 2.84
CA ARG A 70 -6.05 1.02 2.88
C ARG A 70 -5.77 2.26 3.73
N TRP A 71 -5.12 2.09 4.89
CA TRP A 71 -4.72 3.22 5.73
C TRP A 71 -3.76 4.17 5.01
N ARG A 72 -2.75 3.62 4.31
CA ARG A 72 -1.81 4.42 3.51
C ARG A 72 -2.53 5.21 2.41
N GLN A 73 -3.50 4.60 1.73
CA GLN A 73 -4.30 5.28 0.72
C GLN A 73 -5.10 6.45 1.31
N ALA A 74 -5.81 6.22 2.42
CA ALA A 74 -6.58 7.27 3.10
C ALA A 74 -5.69 8.42 3.57
N TYR A 75 -4.53 8.10 4.16
CA TYR A 75 -3.53 9.09 4.58
C TYR A 75 -3.04 9.93 3.40
N ASN A 76 -2.62 9.28 2.29
CA ASN A 76 -2.15 9.97 1.11
C ASN A 76 -3.24 10.88 0.51
N ALA A 77 -4.49 10.42 0.46
CA ALA A 77 -5.61 11.23 -0.03
C ALA A 77 -5.86 12.48 0.82
N ILE A 78 -5.80 12.35 2.15
CA ILE A 78 -5.93 13.50 3.08
C ILE A 78 -4.75 14.46 2.92
N ALA A 79 -3.52 13.94 2.83
CA ALA A 79 -2.33 14.74 2.65
C ALA A 79 -2.38 15.56 1.35
N VAL A 80 -2.76 14.92 0.24
CA VAL A 80 -2.96 15.59 -1.05
C VAL A 80 -4.08 16.62 -0.96
N SER A 81 -5.20 16.30 -0.32
CA SER A 81 -6.32 17.24 -0.14
C SER A 81 -5.92 18.49 0.65
N ARG A 82 -5.10 18.32 1.71
CA ARG A 82 -4.54 19.44 2.48
C ARG A 82 -3.58 20.27 1.62
N GLN A 83 -2.71 19.62 0.85
CA GLN A 83 -1.77 20.28 -0.04
C GLN A 83 -2.50 21.05 -1.15
N MET A 84 -3.55 20.48 -1.74
CA MET A 84 -4.40 21.16 -2.73
C MET A 84 -5.09 22.38 -2.14
N LYS A 85 -5.68 22.28 -0.93
CA LYS A 85 -6.26 23.45 -0.25
C LYS A 85 -5.21 24.54 -0.01
N LYS A 86 -4.00 24.20 0.43
CA LYS A 86 -2.91 25.16 0.61
C LYS A 86 -2.50 25.80 -0.72
N MET A 87 -2.42 25.02 -1.80
CA MET A 87 -2.11 25.54 -3.13
C MET A 87 -3.22 26.48 -3.63
N VAL A 88 -4.50 26.14 -3.48
CA VAL A 88 -5.62 27.03 -3.84
C VAL A 88 -5.59 28.33 -3.03
N LEU A 89 -5.34 28.25 -1.72
CA LEU A 89 -5.23 29.44 -0.86
C LEU A 89 -4.00 30.29 -1.23
N ASN A 90 -2.89 29.67 -1.63
CA ASN A 90 -1.69 30.37 -2.08
C ASN A 90 -1.82 30.93 -3.51
N SER A 91 -2.59 30.27 -4.38
CA SER A 91 -2.94 30.73 -5.73
C SER A 91 -3.92 31.91 -5.70
N GLY A 92 -4.64 32.12 -4.60
CA GLY A 92 -5.47 33.32 -4.36
C GLY A 92 -4.66 34.57 -3.99
N ALA A 93 -3.36 34.46 -3.73
CA ALA A 93 -2.50 35.60 -3.38
C ALA A 93 -1.93 36.36 -4.59
N THR A 94 -2.28 35.97 -5.83
CA THR A 94 -1.88 36.68 -7.05
C THR A 94 -3.09 36.89 -7.97
N THR A 95 -4.01 37.79 -7.60
CA THR A 95 -4.75 38.67 -8.54
C THR A 95 -5.61 39.67 -7.75
N THR A 96 -5.44 40.94 -8.10
CA THR A 96 -6.25 42.14 -7.80
C THR A 96 -6.22 42.73 -6.39
N ASP A 97 -5.28 43.67 -6.24
CA ASP A 97 -5.47 44.97 -5.61
C ASP A 97 -6.76 45.65 -6.14
N ASN A 98 -7.77 45.83 -5.29
CA ASN A 98 -8.59 47.05 -5.26
C ASN A 98 -9.47 47.10 -4.00
N LYS A 99 -9.41 48.25 -3.31
CA LYS A 99 -10.28 48.72 -2.22
C LYS A 99 -11.77 48.45 -2.53
N ASP A 100 -12.66 48.19 -1.59
CA ASP A 100 -13.02 49.07 -0.48
C ASP A 100 -14.10 48.41 0.42
N ASN A 101 -14.17 48.91 1.66
CA ASN A 101 -15.29 48.94 2.60
C ASN A 101 -15.69 47.70 3.46
N SER A 102 -15.38 47.82 4.77
CA SER A 102 -16.09 47.25 5.94
C SER A 102 -17.21 48.22 6.38
N PRO A 103 -18.26 47.85 7.17
CA PRO A 103 -18.16 47.18 8.48
C PRO A 103 -19.25 46.11 8.75
N GLY A 104 -18.99 45.07 9.55
CA GLY A 104 -19.18 45.06 11.01
C GLY A 104 -19.63 43.66 11.49
N PRO A 105 -19.53 43.32 12.79
CA PRO A 105 -19.52 41.93 13.27
C PRO A 105 -20.91 41.45 13.71
N GLU A 106 -21.30 40.23 13.31
CA GLU A 106 -22.48 39.54 13.86
C GLU A 106 -22.04 38.24 14.55
N LYS A 107 -22.41 38.13 15.83
CA LYS A 107 -22.11 37.02 16.73
C LYS A 107 -23.12 35.89 16.50
N SER A 108 -22.70 34.62 16.52
CA SER A 108 -23.53 33.48 16.93
C SER A 108 -22.64 32.24 17.12
N ALA A 109 -22.27 31.90 18.36
CA ALA A 109 -22.99 30.96 19.23
C ALA A 109 -22.97 29.51 18.71
N ALA A 110 -21.91 28.77 19.05
CA ALA A 110 -21.91 27.31 19.23
C ALA A 110 -20.57 26.85 19.84
N GLU A 111 -20.21 27.43 21.00
CA GLU A 111 -19.44 26.72 22.03
C GLU A 111 -20.45 26.02 22.93
N GLU A 112 -21.10 24.98 22.43
CA GLU A 112 -21.73 23.89 23.21
C GLU A 112 -21.72 22.74 22.19
N PHE A 113 -20.93 21.67 22.32
CA PHE A 113 -20.94 20.72 23.41
C PHE A 113 -19.54 20.10 23.56
N PHE A 114 -19.17 19.98 24.83
CA PHE A 114 -18.19 19.03 25.34
C PHE A 114 -18.48 17.60 24.87
#